data_AF-A0A6G1GXX9-F1
#
_entry.id   AF-A0A6G1GXX9-F1
#
_cell.length_a   1.000
_cell.length_b   1.000
_cell.length_c   1.000
_cell.angle_alpha   90.00
_cell.angle_beta   90.00
_cell.angle_gamma   90.00
#
_symmetry.space_group_name_H-M   'P 1'
#
loop_
_entity.id
_entity.type
_entity.pdbx_description
1 polymer ?
#
loop_
_entity_poly.entity_id
_entity_poly.type
_entity_poly.pdbx_seq_one_letter_code
_entity_poly.pdbx_strand_id
1 'polypeptide(L)' 'LLLNIDGPAGSGKSYLIHVISAWFKHKQDEYGVTTPALRRIAPTGVAAFGIRGRTLHSLLRLPI' A
#
# COMPACT_ATOMS: atom_id res chain seq x y z
N LEU A 1 2.95 -4.39 14.05
CA LEU A 1 1.55 -3.95 14.21
C LEU A 1 0.69 -4.67 13.17
N LEU A 2 -0.41 -5.30 13.59
CA LEU A 2 -1.41 -5.86 12.68
C LEU A 2 -2.67 -5.02 12.80
N LEU A 3 -3.14 -4.44 11.69
CA LEU A 3 -4.29 -3.54 11.65
C LEU A 3 -5.20 -3.94 10.48
N ASN A 4 -6.46 -4.22 10.78
CA ASN A 4 -7.51 -4.40 9.77
C ASN A 4 -8.39 -3.15 9.73
N ILE A 5 -8.60 -2.59 8.53
CA ILE A 5 -9.49 -1.45 8.31
C ILE A 5 -10.57 -1.91 7.35
N ASP A 6 -11.80 -1.98 7.84
CA ASP A 6 -12.96 -2.39 7.05
C ASP A 6 -14.01 -1.27 6.96
N GLY A 7 -14.90 -1.37 5.99
CA GLY A 7 -16.02 -0.46 5.80
C GLY A 7 -16.64 -0.60 4.41
N PRO A 8 -17.79 0.04 4.14
CA PRO A 8 -18.47 -0.04 2.85
C PRO A 8 -17.66 0.54 1.69
N ALA A 9 -18.01 0.21 0.46
CA ALA A 9 -17.42 0.82 -0.73
C ALA A 9 -17.58 2.36 -0.67
N GLY A 10 -16.57 3.10 -1.14
CA GLY A 10 -16.58 4.56 -1.09
C GLY A 10 -16.24 5.20 0.27
N SER A 11 -15.98 4.40 1.32
CA SER A 11 -15.63 4.92 2.66
C SER A 11 -14.22 5.54 2.79
N GLY A 12 -13.52 5.78 1.68
CA GLY A 12 -12.19 6.42 1.71
C GLY A 12 -11.01 5.51 2.10
N LYS A 13 -11.17 4.18 2.18
CA LYS A 13 -10.08 3.26 2.55
C LYS A 13 -8.82 3.41 1.69
N SER A 14 -8.97 3.55 0.36
CA SER A 14 -7.84 3.77 -0.53
C SER A 14 -7.13 5.09 -0.25
N TYR A 15 -7.88 6.14 0.10
CA TYR A 15 -7.32 7.43 0.51
C TYR A 15 -6.52 7.29 1.82
N LEU A 16 -7.06 6.58 2.81
CA LEU A 16 -6.36 6.30 4.06
C LEU A 16 -5.04 5.54 3.83
N ILE A 17 -5.02 4.55 2.93
CA ILE A 17 -3.78 3.86 2.53
C ILE A 17 -2.74 4.87 1.99
N HIS A 18 -3.16 5.84 1.16
CA HIS A 18 -2.26 6.88 0.64
C HIS A 18 -1.71 7.79 1.73
N VAL A 19 -2.54 8.23 2.67
CA VAL A 19 -2.13 9.09 3.79
C VAL A 19 -1.11 8.37 4.69
N ILE A 20 -1.40 7.14 5.09
CA ILE A 20 -0.47 6.33 5.90
C ILE A 20 0.85 6.12 5.15
N SER A 21 0.78 5.86 3.84
CA SER A 21 1.97 5.68 3.02
C SER A 21 2.83 6.94 2.92
N ALA A 22 2.20 8.10 2.78
CA ALA A 22 2.89 9.39 2.76
C ALA A 22 3.55 9.69 4.11
N TRP A 23 2.87 9.38 5.22
CA TRP A 23 3.42 9.53 6.56
C TRP A 23 4.65 8.63 6.78
N PHE A 24 4.59 7.37 6.37
CA PHE A 24 5.75 6.47 6.43
C PHE A 24 6.90 6.99 5.58
N LYS A 25 6.64 7.45 4.36
CA LYS A 25 7.67 8.03 3.51
C LYS A 25 8.35 9.23 4.17
N HIS A 26 7.58 10.17 4.72
CA HIS A 26 8.12 11.30 5.47
C HIS A 26 9.02 10.84 6.63
N LYS A 27 8.61 9.81 7.37
CA LYS A 27 9.43 9.25 8.45
C LYS A 27 10.70 8.58 7.94
N GLN A 28 10.65 7.87 6.82
CA GLN A 28 11.85 7.31 6.21
C GLN A 28 12.84 8.40 5.81
N ASP A 29 12.34 9.50 5.23
CA ASP A 29 13.16 10.65 4.83
C ASP A 29 13.82 11.29 6.07
N GLU A 30 13.07 11.46 7.17
CA GLU A 30 13.58 11.97 8.46
C GLU A 30 14.71 11.11 9.06
N TYR A 31 14.63 9.78 8.90
CA TYR A 31 15.66 8.84 9.36
C TYR A 31 16.77 8.56 8.33
N GLY A 32 16.77 9.22 7.17
CA GLY A 32 17.78 9.03 6.13
C GLY A 32 17.75 7.65 5.45
N VAL A 33 16.60 6.96 5.48
CA VAL A 33 16.44 5.63 4.87
C VAL A 33 16.22 5.77 3.36
N THR A 34 17.24 5.42 2.57
CA THR A 34 17.21 5.56 1.10
C THR A 34 16.46 4.42 0.38
N THR A 35 16.28 3.28 1.03
CA THR A 35 15.56 2.14 0.46
C THR A 35 14.05 2.26 0.73
N PRO A 36 13.18 2.09 -0.29
CA PRO A 36 11.74 2.15 -0.08
C PRO A 36 11.27 0.92 0.71
N ALA A 37 10.96 1.11 2.00
CA ALA A 37 10.59 0.03 2.93
C ALA A 37 9.11 -0.34 2.82
N LEU A 38 8.28 0.57 2.32
CA LEU A 38 6.84 0.35 2.17
C LEU A 38 6.49 -0.23 0.79
N ARG A 39 5.67 -1.28 0.79
CA ARG A 39 5.05 -1.86 -0.41
C ARG A 39 3.54 -1.89 -0.23
N ARG A 40 2.82 -1.30 -1.18
CA ARG A 40 1.35 -1.39 -1.28
C ARG A 40 0.99 -2.54 -2.22
N ILE A 41 0.14 -3.44 -1.76
CA ILE A 41 -0.28 -4.62 -2.51
C ILE A 41 -1.78 -4.81 -2.50
N ALA A 42 -2.31 -5.38 -3.57
CA ALA A 42 -3.70 -5.80 -3.67
C ALA A 42 -3.85 -7.07 -4.53
N PRO A 43 -4.97 -7.81 -4.43
CA PRO A 43 -5.15 -9.05 -5.18
C PRO A 43 -5.30 -8.84 -6.70
N THR A 44 -6.03 -7.80 -7.11
CA THR A 44 -6.36 -7.52 -8.53
C THR A 44 -5.61 -6.30 -9.07
N GLY A 45 -5.45 -6.24 -10.39
CA GLY A 45 -4.77 -5.13 -11.07
C GLY A 45 -5.44 -3.78 -10.83
N VAL A 46 -6.78 -3.73 -10.91
CA VAL A 46 -7.56 -2.49 -10.69
C VAL A 46 -7.41 -1.98 -9.25
N ALA A 47 -7.47 -2.88 -8.26
CA ALA A 47 -7.29 -2.49 -6.85
C ALA A 47 -5.85 -2.02 -6.58
N ALA A 48 -4.86 -2.72 -7.13
CA ALA A 48 -3.46 -2.33 -7.00
C ALA A 48 -3.19 -0.95 -7.64
N PHE A 49 -3.78 -0.70 -8.81
CA PHE A 49 -3.72 0.59 -9.48
C PHE A 49 -4.30 1.73 -8.62
N GLY A 50 -5.46 1.51 -8.00
CA GLY A 50 -6.12 2.51 -7.14
C GLY A 50 -5.29 2.94 -5.92
N ILE A 51 -4.40 2.07 -5.44
CA ILE A 51 -3.47 2.39 -4.35
C ILE A 51 -2.04 2.65 -4.84
N ARG A 52 -1.79 2.80 -6.15
CA ARG A 52 -0.44 2.96 -6.73
C ARG A 52 0.53 1.89 -6.21
N GLY A 53 0.07 0.65 -6.20
CA GLY A 53 0.75 -0.53 -5.69
C GLY A 53 1.01 -1.58 -6.77
N ARG A 54 1.31 -2.81 -6.34
CA ARG A 54 1.49 -3.98 -7.22
C ARG A 54 0.52 -5.09 -6.84
N THR A 55 0.25 -6.00 -7.77
CA THR A 55 -0.53 -7.19 -7.43
C THR A 55 0.29 -8.13 -6.53
N LEU A 56 -0.41 -8.91 -5.70
CA LEU A 56 0.24 -9.94 -4.87
C LEU A 56 1.06 -10.92 -5.75
N HIS A 57 0.49 -11.36 -6.86
CA HIS A 57 1.14 -12.21 -7.86
C HIS A 57 2.44 -11.60 -8.39
N SER A 58 2.43 -10.31 -8.78
CA SER A 58 3.61 -9.64 -9.32
C SER A 58 4.70 -9.41 -8.27
N LEU A 59 4.33 -9.15 -7.01
CA LEU A 59 5.31 -8.92 -5.95
C LEU A 59 5.98 -10.21 -5.51
N LEU A 60 5.21 -11.27 -5.31
CA LEU A 60 5.69 -12.55 -4.77
C LEU A 60 6.05 -13.58 -5.86
N ARG A 61 5.91 -13.20 -7.15
CA ARG A 61 6.12 -14.08 -8.31
C ARG A 61 5.27 -15.36 -8.26
N LEU A 62 4.02 -15.23 -7.83
CA LEU A 62 3.07 -16.35 -7.79
C LEU A 62 2.60 -16.68 -9.20
N PRO A 63 2.35 -17.96 -9.51
CA PRO A 63 1.63 -18.33 -10.72
C PRO A 63 0.23 -17.71 -10.70
N ILE A 64 -0.25 -17.35 -11.90
CA ILE A 64 -1.63 -16.89 -12.12
C ILE A 64 -2.56 -18.07 -12.34
#